data_AF-A0A0P9MZK7-F1
#
_entry.id   AF-A0A0P9MZK7-F1
#
_cell.length_a   1.000
_cell.length_b   1.000
_cell.length_c   1.000
_cell.angle_alpha   90.00
_cell.angle_beta   90.00
_cell.angle_gamma   90.00
#
_symmetry.space_group_name_H-M   'P 1'
#
loop_
_entity.id
_entity.type
_entity.pdbx_description
1 polymer ?
#
loop_
_entity_poly.entity_id
_entity_poly.type
_entity_poly.pdbx_seq_one_letter_code
_entity_poly.pdbx_strand_id
1 'polypeptide(L)' 'MRKSDREAFLGSVLGNEQPPAHLARTVIEEKLRNAIIDGSLPSGTALRQQELATLFGVSRMPVREALR' A
#
# COMPACT_ATOMS: atom_id res chain seq x y z
N MET A 1 13.52 -0.75 -10.30
CA MET A 1 12.68 0.46 -10.30
C MET A 1 13.29 1.49 -9.35
N ARG A 2 13.45 2.76 -9.77
CA ARG A 2 13.94 3.81 -8.87
C ARG A 2 12.86 4.08 -7.80
N LYS A 3 13.26 4.62 -6.65
CA LYS A 3 12.34 4.88 -5.52
C LYS A 3 11.13 5.73 -5.94
N SER A 4 11.41 6.83 -6.65
CA SER A 4 10.40 7.77 -7.17
C SER A 4 9.38 7.08 -8.07
N ASP A 5 9.85 6.22 -8.98
CA ASP A 5 9.00 5.54 -9.97
C ASP A 5 8.08 4.55 -9.26
N ARG A 6 8.56 3.90 -8.19
CA ARG A 6 7.76 2.98 -7.36
C ARG A 6 6.68 3.71 -6.59
N GLU A 7 7.01 4.82 -5.94
CA GLU A 7 6.04 5.60 -5.16
C GLU A 7 4.92 6.12 -6.07
N ALA A 8 5.25 6.61 -7.26
CA ALA A 8 4.26 7.02 -8.26
C ALA A 8 3.40 5.84 -8.75
N PHE A 9 4.03 4.70 -9.05
CA PHE A 9 3.32 3.48 -9.45
C PHE A 9 2.33 3.00 -8.38
N LEU A 10 2.79 2.87 -7.13
CA LEU A 10 1.93 2.44 -6.01
C LEU A 10 0.76 3.40 -5.80
N GLY A 11 0.98 4.70 -5.94
CA GLY A 11 -0.10 5.69 -5.87
C GLY A 11 -1.12 5.56 -6.99
N SER A 12 -0.69 5.22 -8.20
CA SER A 12 -1.60 5.00 -9.33
C SER A 12 -2.45 3.72 -9.20
N VAL A 13 -1.92 2.69 -8.54
CA VAL A 13 -2.59 1.39 -8.40
C VAL A 13 -3.49 1.34 -7.16
N LEU A 14 -3.00 1.81 -6.02
CA LEU A 14 -3.69 1.68 -4.72
C LEU A 14 -4.53 2.92 -4.36
N GLY A 15 -4.35 4.02 -5.09
CA GLY A 15 -4.84 5.34 -4.70
C GLY A 15 -4.12 5.90 -3.48
N ASN A 16 -4.52 7.11 -3.08
CA ASN A 16 -3.89 7.89 -2.00
C ASN A 16 -4.90 8.39 -0.95
N GLU A 17 -6.08 7.77 -0.89
CA GLU A 17 -7.09 8.10 0.12
C GLU A 17 -6.61 7.67 1.50
N GLN A 18 -6.58 8.62 2.43
CA GLN A 18 -6.21 8.37 3.82
C GLN A 18 -7.38 7.74 4.57
N PRO A 19 -7.28 6.47 5.02
CA PRO A 19 -8.35 5.84 5.79
C PRO A 19 -8.38 6.37 7.23
N PRO A 20 -9.55 6.34 7.91
CA PRO A 20 -9.62 6.53 9.35
C PRO A 20 -8.69 5.57 10.08
N ALA A 21 -8.01 6.03 11.14
CA ALA A 21 -6.97 5.26 11.82
C ALA A 21 -7.41 3.85 12.27
N HIS A 22 -8.65 3.71 12.73
CA HIS A 22 -9.22 2.43 13.18
C HIS A 22 -9.54 1.45 12.04
N LEU A 23 -9.61 1.92 10.79
CA LEU A 23 -9.85 1.11 9.59
C LEU A 23 -8.58 0.89 8.75
N ALA A 24 -7.50 1.60 9.06
CA ALA A 24 -6.29 1.64 8.24
C ALA A 24 -5.73 0.26 7.90
N ARG A 25 -5.68 -0.67 8.86
CA ARG A 25 -5.21 -2.04 8.60
C ARG A 25 -6.06 -2.72 7.52
N THR A 26 -7.38 -2.79 7.75
CA THR A 26 -8.31 -3.52 6.88
C THR A 26 -8.33 -2.94 5.47
N VAL A 27 -8.40 -1.60 5.35
CA VAL A 27 -8.41 -0.92 4.04
C VAL A 27 -7.12 -1.19 3.26
N ILE A 28 -5.97 -1.15 3.92
CA ILE A 28 -4.68 -1.38 3.27
C ILE A 28 -4.55 -2.84 2.84
N GLU A 29 -4.95 -3.79 3.68
CA GLU A 29 -4.95 -5.22 3.36
C GLU A 29 -5.82 -5.53 2.14
N GLU A 30 -7.06 -5.02 2.12
CA GLU A 30 -7.99 -5.23 1.01
C GLU A 30 -7.46 -4.63 -0.30
N LYS A 31 -6.96 -3.38 -0.27
CA LYS A 31 -6.40 -2.74 -1.45
C LYS A 31 -5.20 -3.50 -2.02
N LEU A 32 -4.28 -3.93 -1.16
CA LEU A 32 -3.12 -4.72 -1.58
C LEU A 32 -3.54 -6.08 -2.14
N ARG A 33 -4.44 -6.79 -1.45
CA ARG A 33 -4.94 -8.11 -1.87
C ARG A 33 -5.60 -8.02 -3.24
N ASN A 34 -6.51 -7.07 -3.43
CA ASN A 34 -7.22 -6.90 -4.71
C ASN A 34 -6.23 -6.62 -5.84
N ALA A 35 -5.31 -5.68 -5.63
CA ALA A 35 -4.31 -5.32 -6.64
C ALA A 35 -3.34 -6.46 -6.99
N ILE A 36 -3.02 -7.33 -6.04
CA ILE A 36 -2.21 -8.53 -6.29
C ILE A 36 -2.99 -9.56 -7.11
N ILE A 37 -4.27 -9.79 -6.76
CA ILE A 37 -5.10 -10.81 -7.38
C ILE A 37 -5.54 -10.41 -8.80
N ASP A 38 -5.85 -9.14 -9.03
CA ASP A 38 -6.19 -8.62 -10.37
C ASP A 38 -4.97 -8.37 -11.26
N GLY A 39 -3.76 -8.45 -10.70
CA GLY A 39 -2.49 -8.32 -11.41
C GLY A 39 -2.01 -6.88 -11.64
N SER A 40 -2.74 -5.87 -11.16
CA SER A 40 -2.31 -4.46 -11.21
C SER A 40 -1.07 -4.20 -10.36
N LEU A 41 -0.81 -5.03 -9.34
CA LEU A 41 0.43 -5.07 -8.57
C LEU A 41 1.20 -6.37 -8.90
N PRO A 42 2.17 -6.32 -9.83
CA PRO A 42 2.88 -7.51 -10.29
C PRO A 42 3.70 -8.19 -9.21
N SER A 43 3.89 -9.51 -9.34
CA SER A 43 4.82 -10.27 -8.52
C SER A 43 6.22 -9.67 -8.54
N GLY A 44 6.88 -9.60 -7.38
CA GLY A 44 8.20 -8.98 -7.24
C GLY A 44 8.18 -7.48 -6.97
N THR A 45 7.00 -6.83 -6.99
CA THR A 45 6.85 -5.45 -6.52
C THR A 45 7.21 -5.36 -5.05
N ALA A 46 8.14 -4.47 -4.70
CA ALA A 46 8.58 -4.31 -3.31
C ALA A 46 7.54 -3.54 -2.48
N LEU A 47 6.93 -4.21 -1.49
CA LEU A 47 6.00 -3.61 -0.53
C LEU A 47 6.74 -3.06 0.69
N ARG A 48 7.20 -1.81 0.61
CA ARG A 48 7.94 -1.16 1.72
C ARG A 48 6.95 -0.50 2.69
N GLN A 49 7.03 -0.87 3.97
CA GLN A 49 6.13 -0.33 5.01
C GLN A 49 6.11 1.20 5.06
N GLN A 50 7.27 1.85 4.95
CA GLN A 50 7.35 3.31 5.02
C GLN A 50 6.71 3.98 3.80
N GLU A 51 6.84 3.39 2.61
CA GLU A 51 6.27 3.97 1.38
C GLU A 51 4.75 3.85 1.37
N LEU A 52 4.22 2.70 1.77
CA LEU A 52 2.78 2.49 1.95
C LEU A 52 2.22 3.37 3.08
N ALA A 53 2.95 3.52 4.19
CA ALA A 53 2.54 4.40 5.28
C ALA A 53 2.42 5.85 4.82
N THR A 54 3.40 6.34 4.06
CA THR A 54 3.36 7.67 3.46
C THR A 54 2.21 7.79 2.44
N LEU A 55 2.02 6.79 1.58
CA LEU A 55 0.97 6.79 0.55
C LEU A 55 -0.43 6.91 1.16
N PHE A 56 -0.72 6.14 2.21
CA PHE A 56 -2.01 6.13 2.88
C PHE A 56 -2.12 7.17 4.00
N GLY A 57 -1.10 7.98 4.27
CA GLY A 57 -1.13 8.98 5.35
C GLY A 57 -1.29 8.38 6.76
N VAL A 58 -0.71 7.21 7.02
CA VAL A 58 -0.84 6.49 8.31
C VAL A 58 0.52 6.20 8.95
N SER A 59 0.52 5.75 10.20
CA SER A 59 1.74 5.24 10.84
C SER A 59 2.16 3.89 10.25
N ARG A 60 3.39 3.44 10.52
CA ARG A 60 3.90 2.14 10.04
C ARG A 60 3.20 0.92 10.65
N MET A 61 2.55 1.08 11.81
CA MET A 61 1.90 -0.01 12.54
C MET A 61 0.80 -0.71 11.71
N PRO A 62 -0.28 -0.02 11.25
CA PRO A 62 -1.34 -0.66 10.46
C PRO A 62 -0.81 -1.28 9.16
N VAL A 63 0.18 -0.65 8.51
CA VAL A 63 0.81 -1.20 7.31
C VAL A 63 1.52 -2.52 7.60
N ARG A 64 2.29 -2.58 8.69
CA ARG A 64 2.97 -3.82 9.09
C ARG A 64 1.97 -4.93 9.38
N GLU A 65 0.87 -4.63 10.06
CA GLU A 65 -0.16 -5.64 10.35
C GLU A 65 -0.91 -6.09 9.09
N ALA A 66 -1.07 -5.23 8.08
CA ALA A 66 -1.65 -5.60 6.79
C ALA A 66 -0.71 -6.47 5.91
N LEU A 67 0.60 -6.47 6.20
CA LEU A 67 1.62 -7.27 5.49
C LEU A 67 1.97 -8.58 6.20
N ARG A 68 1.36 -8.85 7.37
CA ARG A 68 1.53 -10.10 8.12
C ARG A 68 0.57 -11.17 7.61
#